data_AF-A0A973AHC7-F1
#
_entry.id   AF-A0A973AHC7-F1
#
_cell.length_a   1.000
_cell.length_b   1.000
_cell.length_c   1.000
_cell.angle_alpha   90.00
_cell.angle_beta   90.00
_cell.angle_gamma   90.00
#
_symmetry.space_group_name_H-M   'P 1'
#
loop_
_entity.id
_entity.type
_entity.pdbx_description
1 polymer ?
#
loop_
_entity_poly.entity_id
_entity_poly.type
_entity_poly.pdbx_seq_one_letter_code
_entity_poly.pdbx_strand_id
1 'polypeptide(L)'
;MTMFLVMESAVVTSPCPLLAAEAANEFSPRVCMQIPSHSAWIPMEIDLANYADENGVLSMAALETALVVAVDEGDRLHDLTDWAEPLIEYDSWLNRRLAIALRGWGDVVERRAANPESLQTLRDMEELATWVCLILHNRSRHLARSNSWCPALDEAGAQLMQKKQSLAWSRRWKKAIQHVAVRHRNLTTMSPWDVFPRGKPADLRYANLLPLTRFADSLAFQRDTSIAHWNVNNFKSFYERVAAIVRCNHGAGLIAKQV
;
A
#
# COMPACT_ATOMS: atom_id res chain seq x y z
N MET A 1 10.14 4.12 -31.73
CA MET A 1 8.72 3.76 -31.56
C MET A 1 8.34 4.09 -30.12
N THR A 2 7.63 5.19 -29.91
CA THR A 2 7.29 5.68 -28.57
C THR A 2 6.13 4.86 -28.03
N MET A 3 6.40 3.96 -27.09
CA MET A 3 5.38 3.14 -26.45
C MET A 3 4.71 4.00 -25.37
N PHE A 4 3.48 4.43 -25.62
CA PHE A 4 2.67 5.09 -24.60
C PHE A 4 2.13 4.01 -23.66
N LEU A 5 2.66 3.95 -22.44
CA LEU A 5 2.06 3.17 -21.38
C LEU A 5 0.80 3.92 -20.94
N VAL A 6 -0.37 3.46 -21.38
CA VAL A 6 -1.63 3.90 -20.78
C VAL A 6 -1.72 3.18 -19.43
N MET A 7 -1.33 3.85 -18.35
CA MET A 7 -1.69 3.40 -17.01
C MET A 7 -3.20 3.58 -16.87
N GLU A 8 -3.94 2.48 -16.76
CA GLU A 8 -5.34 2.54 -16.30
C GLU A 8 -5.40 3.34 -14.99
N SER A 9 -6.48 4.09 -14.76
CA SER A 9 -6.68 4.80 -13.49
C SER A 9 -6.50 3.80 -12.36
N ALA A 10 -5.43 3.98 -11.58
CA ALA A 10 -5.27 3.22 -10.35
C ALA A 10 -6.35 3.66 -9.36
N VAL A 11 -6.61 2.81 -8.37
CA VAL A 11 -7.40 3.17 -7.21
C VAL A 11 -6.51 2.95 -5.99
N VAL A 12 -6.62 3.85 -5.02
CA VAL A 12 -6.01 3.66 -3.69
C VAL A 12 -7.08 3.15 -2.73
N THR A 13 -6.77 2.09 -1.99
CA THR A 13 -7.70 1.44 -1.06
C THR A 13 -7.38 1.79 0.39
N SER A 14 -8.34 1.62 1.29
CA SER A 14 -8.10 1.80 2.73
C SER A 14 -8.22 0.48 3.48
N PRO A 15 -7.43 0.25 4.55
CA PRO A 15 -7.68 -0.83 5.48
C PRO A 15 -8.99 -0.65 6.27
N CYS A 16 -9.60 0.54 6.22
CA CYS A 16 -10.89 0.78 6.83
C CYS A 16 -12.03 0.54 5.82
N PRO A 17 -12.94 -0.43 6.06
CA PRO A 17 -14.05 -0.73 5.14
C PRO A 17 -15.12 0.38 5.08
N LEU A 18 -15.06 1.38 5.96
CA LEU A 18 -15.97 2.53 5.94
C LEU A 18 -15.46 3.67 5.04
N LEU A 19 -14.20 3.61 4.60
CA LEU A 19 -13.63 4.56 3.66
C LEU A 19 -13.63 3.94 2.27
N ALA A 20 -14.30 4.60 1.33
CA ALA A 20 -14.32 4.17 -0.06
C ALA A 20 -12.92 4.29 -0.69
N ALA A 21 -12.64 3.40 -1.63
CA ALA A 21 -11.46 3.51 -2.47
C ALA A 21 -11.54 4.75 -3.39
N GLU A 22 -10.41 5.35 -3.73
CA GLU A 22 -10.35 6.60 -4.51
C GLU A 22 -9.67 6.41 -5.84
N ALA A 23 -10.22 7.03 -6.89
CA ALA A 23 -9.54 7.14 -8.16
C ALA A 23 -8.25 7.96 -8.02
N ALA A 24 -7.16 7.42 -8.55
CA ALA A 24 -5.84 8.03 -8.54
C ALA A 24 -5.50 8.53 -9.95
N ASN A 25 -5.77 9.83 -10.17
CA ASN A 25 -5.76 10.45 -11.49
C ASN A 25 -4.55 11.37 -11.72
N GLU A 26 -3.81 11.72 -10.67
CA GLU A 26 -2.60 12.54 -10.74
C GLU A 26 -1.36 11.70 -10.45
N PHE A 27 -0.20 12.08 -11.00
CA PHE A 27 1.06 11.41 -10.68
C PHE A 27 1.88 12.26 -9.73
N SER A 28 2.33 11.68 -8.61
CA SER A 28 3.25 12.33 -7.69
C SER A 28 4.66 11.76 -7.84
N PRO A 29 5.63 12.54 -8.36
CA PRO A 29 7.01 12.11 -8.47
C PRO A 29 7.64 11.79 -7.12
N ARG A 30 7.23 12.47 -6.04
CA ARG A 30 7.80 12.33 -4.69
C ARG A 30 7.60 10.92 -4.13
N VAL A 31 6.46 10.29 -4.41
CA VAL A 31 6.13 8.93 -4.00
C VAL A 31 6.21 7.92 -5.15
N CYS A 32 6.43 8.38 -6.38
CA CYS A 32 6.41 7.59 -7.60
C CYS A 32 5.10 6.80 -7.80
N MET A 33 3.96 7.42 -7.53
CA MET A 33 2.63 6.80 -7.59
C MET A 33 1.62 7.64 -8.36
N GLN A 34 0.56 6.99 -8.85
CA GLN A 34 -0.69 7.69 -9.08
C GLN A 34 -1.38 7.94 -7.74
N ILE A 35 -1.86 9.16 -7.53
CA ILE A 35 -2.53 9.62 -6.31
C ILE A 35 -3.86 10.31 -6.64
N PRO A 36 -4.80 10.37 -5.69
CA PRO A 36 -5.97 11.25 -5.81
C PRO A 36 -5.54 12.71 -6.00
N SER A 37 -6.34 13.47 -6.75
CA SER A 37 -6.04 14.88 -7.01
C SER A 37 -5.89 15.69 -5.74
N HIS A 38 -4.87 16.56 -5.70
CA HIS A 38 -4.56 17.41 -4.54
C HIS A 38 -4.42 16.65 -3.21
N SER A 39 -3.99 15.39 -3.25
CA SER A 39 -3.81 14.61 -2.02
C SER A 39 -2.41 14.71 -1.43
N ALA A 40 -2.35 14.82 -0.11
CA ALA A 40 -1.16 14.82 0.70
C ALA A 40 -0.72 13.40 1.05
N TRP A 41 0.57 13.12 0.84
CA TRP A 41 1.19 11.85 1.15
C TRP A 41 2.53 12.07 1.83
N ILE A 42 2.77 11.37 2.95
CA ILE A 42 4.08 11.29 3.57
C ILE A 42 4.81 10.05 3.04
N PRO A 43 5.90 10.21 2.26
CA PRO A 43 6.70 9.09 1.80
C PRO A 43 7.53 8.52 2.96
N MET A 44 7.49 7.19 3.10
CA MET A 44 8.38 6.45 3.99
C MET A 44 8.88 5.21 3.24
N GLU A 45 10.00 4.63 3.66
CA GLU A 45 10.52 3.40 3.04
C GLU A 45 10.95 2.41 4.12
N ILE A 46 10.57 1.15 3.94
CA ILE A 46 11.09 0.01 4.70
C ILE A 46 11.60 -1.01 3.70
N ASP A 47 12.92 -1.12 3.64
CA ASP A 47 13.62 -2.13 2.86
C ASP A 47 13.80 -3.40 3.68
N LEU A 48 13.04 -4.44 3.34
CA LEU A 48 13.06 -5.73 4.06
C LEU A 48 14.44 -6.38 4.03
N ALA A 49 15.22 -6.14 2.98
CA ALA A 49 16.55 -6.70 2.86
C ALA A 49 17.53 -6.13 3.90
N ASN A 50 17.27 -4.95 4.46
CA ASN A 50 18.10 -4.39 5.53
C ASN A 50 17.94 -5.12 6.88
N TYR A 51 16.90 -5.95 7.01
CA TYR A 51 16.62 -6.75 8.20
C TYR A 51 16.98 -8.22 8.01
N ALA A 52 17.50 -8.59 6.83
CA ALA A 52 17.91 -9.94 6.50
C ALA A 52 19.41 -10.12 6.70
N ASP A 53 19.81 -11.24 7.28
CA ASP A 53 21.23 -11.66 7.29
C ASP A 53 21.71 -12.12 5.90
N GLU A 54 22.94 -12.64 5.84
CA GLU A 54 23.54 -13.17 4.61
C GLU A 54 22.78 -14.36 4.00
N ASN A 55 22.02 -15.10 4.82
CA ASN A 55 21.20 -16.24 4.41
C ASN A 55 19.74 -15.84 4.13
N GLY A 56 19.41 -14.55 4.20
CA GLY A 56 18.06 -14.06 3.97
C GLY A 56 17.10 -14.29 5.14
N VAL A 57 17.61 -14.63 6.33
CA VAL A 57 16.81 -14.78 7.56
C VAL A 57 16.55 -13.41 8.15
N LEU A 58 15.27 -13.09 8.36
CA LEU A 58 14.84 -11.78 8.85
C LEU A 58 14.88 -11.70 10.37
N SER A 59 15.46 -10.61 10.89
CA SER A 59 15.28 -10.22 12.29
C SER A 59 13.87 -9.64 12.49
N MET A 60 12.92 -10.51 12.81
CA MET A 60 11.50 -10.13 12.94
C MET A 60 11.27 -9.04 13.99
N ALA A 61 11.99 -9.07 15.12
CA ALA A 61 11.88 -8.06 16.17
C ALA A 61 12.39 -6.67 15.72
N ALA A 62 13.52 -6.63 14.98
CA ALA A 62 14.05 -5.37 14.45
C ALA A 62 13.14 -4.80 13.36
N LEU A 63 12.61 -5.67 12.49
CA LEU A 63 11.66 -5.27 11.45
C LEU A 63 10.35 -4.76 12.06
N GLU A 64 9.80 -5.43 13.07
CA GLU A 64 8.58 -4.98 13.76
C GLU A 64 8.78 -3.59 14.37
N THR A 65 9.90 -3.38 15.05
CA THR A 65 10.26 -2.08 15.62
C THR A 65 10.30 -1.01 14.54
N ALA A 66 10.94 -1.29 13.40
CA ALA A 66 11.03 -0.34 12.30
C ALA A 66 9.67 -0.02 11.66
N LEU A 67 8.80 -1.03 11.50
CA LEU A 67 7.44 -0.83 10.98
C LEU A 67 6.62 0.07 11.91
N VAL A 68 6.71 -0.15 13.23
CA VAL A 68 6.03 0.69 14.23
C VAL A 68 6.54 2.13 14.17
N VAL A 69 7.87 2.30 14.17
CA VAL A 69 8.52 3.62 14.09
C VAL A 69 8.14 4.35 12.80
N ALA A 70 8.05 3.65 11.66
CA ALA A 70 7.67 4.26 10.39
C ALA A 70 6.25 4.83 10.41
N VAL A 71 5.30 4.14 11.05
CA VAL A 71 3.92 4.64 11.21
C VAL A 71 3.87 5.84 12.15
N ASP A 72 4.58 5.78 13.29
CA ASP A 72 4.59 6.87 14.27
C ASP A 72 5.24 8.13 13.73
N GLU A 73 6.38 7.98 13.06
CA GLU A 73 7.08 9.10 12.44
C GLU A 73 6.28 9.67 11.27
N GLY A 74 5.68 8.80 10.45
CA GLY A 74 4.77 9.22 9.38
C GLY A 74 3.58 10.03 9.91
N ASP A 75 2.94 9.57 10.99
CA ASP A 75 1.83 10.30 11.63
C ASP A 75 2.31 11.67 12.12
N ARG A 76 3.49 11.74 12.76
CA ARG A 76 4.07 12.99 13.24
C ARG A 76 4.38 13.97 12.11
N LEU A 77 4.88 13.47 10.97
CA LEU A 77 5.25 14.29 9.83
C LEU A 77 4.05 14.99 9.18
N HIS A 78 2.83 14.46 9.28
CA HIS A 78 1.64 15.19 8.81
C HIS A 78 1.45 16.54 9.49
N ASP A 79 1.80 16.62 10.78
CA ASP A 79 1.63 17.82 11.61
C ASP A 79 2.84 18.78 11.52
N LEU A 80 3.95 18.34 10.94
CA LEU A 80 5.19 19.11 10.83
C LEU A 80 5.55 19.53 9.41
N THR A 81 4.96 18.87 8.42
CA THR A 81 5.19 19.19 7.02
C THR A 81 4.54 20.52 6.70
N ASP A 82 5.34 21.45 6.17
CA ASP A 82 4.84 22.68 5.58
C ASP A 82 4.26 22.35 4.19
N TRP A 83 2.93 22.36 4.09
CA TRP A 83 2.23 21.99 2.87
C TRP A 83 2.11 23.22 1.96
N ALA A 84 2.56 23.08 0.71
CA ALA A 84 2.64 24.20 -0.22
C ALA A 84 1.28 24.83 -0.59
N GLU A 85 0.18 24.09 -0.45
CA GLU A 85 -1.17 24.52 -0.82
C GLU A 85 -2.17 24.22 0.30
N PRO A 86 -3.10 25.14 0.63
CA PRO A 86 -4.10 24.93 1.67
C PRO A 86 -5.01 23.71 1.42
N LEU A 87 -5.27 23.36 0.16
CA LEU A 87 -6.05 22.16 -0.18
C LEU A 87 -5.31 20.88 0.18
N ILE A 88 -4.00 20.85 -0.05
CA ILE A 88 -3.14 19.71 0.30
C ILE A 88 -2.97 19.64 1.82
N GLU A 89 -2.84 20.78 2.51
CA GLU A 89 -2.81 20.83 3.98
C GLU A 89 -4.10 20.27 4.59
N TYR A 90 -5.26 20.70 4.06
CA TYR A 90 -6.55 20.17 4.49
C TYR A 90 -6.67 18.66 4.25
N ASP A 91 -6.26 18.18 3.08
CA ASP A 91 -6.26 16.77 2.77
C ASP A 91 -5.32 15.96 3.69
N SER A 92 -4.15 16.51 4.02
CA SER A 92 -3.21 15.94 4.99
C SER A 92 -3.87 15.73 6.35
N TRP A 93 -4.53 16.77 6.87
CA TRP A 93 -5.28 16.69 8.13
C TRP A 93 -6.42 15.65 8.05
N LEU A 94 -7.19 15.68 6.95
CA LEU A 94 -8.39 14.88 6.78
C LEU A 94 -8.12 13.38 6.65
N ASN A 95 -7.10 13.01 5.87
CA ASN A 95 -6.88 11.64 5.42
C ASN A 95 -5.61 10.99 5.98
N ARG A 96 -4.61 11.79 6.38
CA ARG A 96 -3.34 11.33 6.96
C ARG A 96 -2.73 10.13 6.22
N ARG A 97 -2.49 10.29 4.91
CA ARG A 97 -2.01 9.19 4.06
C ARG A 97 -0.50 9.01 4.18
N LEU A 98 -0.10 7.79 4.52
CA LEU A 98 1.29 7.36 4.40
C LEU A 98 1.49 6.56 3.11
N ALA A 99 2.65 6.74 2.50
CA ALA A 99 3.16 5.91 1.42
C ALA A 99 4.38 5.15 1.94
N ILE A 100 4.17 4.15 2.80
CA ILE A 100 5.24 3.30 3.31
C ILE A 100 5.58 2.28 2.22
N ALA A 101 6.62 2.58 1.44
CA ALA A 101 7.15 1.70 0.41
C ALA A 101 7.80 0.47 1.07
N LEU A 102 7.19 -0.71 0.85
CA LEU A 102 7.71 -1.99 1.30
C LEU A 102 8.54 -2.62 0.18
N ARG A 103 9.86 -2.61 0.36
CA ARG A 103 10.83 -2.92 -0.70
C ARG A 103 11.68 -4.13 -0.39
N GLY A 104 12.44 -4.59 -1.39
CA GLY A 104 13.42 -5.66 -1.22
C GLY A 104 12.85 -7.08 -1.20
N TRP A 105 11.66 -7.30 -1.75
CA TRP A 105 11.04 -8.64 -1.83
C TRP A 105 11.91 -9.62 -2.62
N GLY A 106 12.36 -9.21 -3.81
CA GLY A 106 13.26 -10.00 -4.63
C GLY A 106 14.62 -10.24 -3.98
N ASP A 107 15.14 -9.24 -3.25
CA ASP A 107 16.42 -9.36 -2.54
C ASP A 107 16.37 -10.39 -1.41
N VAL A 108 15.26 -10.46 -0.66
CA VAL A 108 15.06 -11.46 0.38
C VAL A 108 15.03 -12.87 -0.24
N VAL A 109 14.29 -13.07 -1.33
CA VAL A 109 14.23 -14.36 -2.03
C VAL A 109 15.59 -14.76 -2.58
N GLU A 110 16.33 -13.82 -3.17
CA GLU A 110 17.67 -14.03 -3.69
C GLU A 110 18.66 -14.42 -2.59
N ARG A 111 18.68 -13.72 -1.45
CA ARG A 111 19.58 -14.05 -0.32
C ARG A 111 19.27 -15.41 0.31
N ARG A 112 18.00 -15.82 0.32
CA ARG A 112 17.59 -17.16 0.76
C ARG A 112 18.02 -18.27 -0.22
N ALA A 113 18.55 -17.91 -1.39
CA ALA A 113 18.74 -18.82 -2.52
C ALA A 113 17.46 -19.61 -2.85
N ALA A 114 16.29 -19.00 -2.61
CA ALA A 114 15.00 -19.64 -2.82
C ALA A 114 14.63 -19.61 -4.30
N ASN A 115 13.90 -20.62 -4.77
CA ASN A 115 13.44 -20.66 -6.16
C ASN A 115 12.23 -19.72 -6.34
N PRO A 116 12.35 -18.58 -7.05
CA PRO A 116 11.24 -17.64 -7.22
C PRO A 116 10.06 -18.22 -8.01
N GLU A 117 10.26 -19.31 -8.76
CA GLU A 117 9.18 -20.00 -9.47
C GLU A 117 8.38 -20.96 -8.58
N SER A 118 8.89 -21.26 -7.38
CA SER A 118 8.24 -22.18 -6.45
C SER A 118 7.01 -21.54 -5.80
N LEU A 119 5.90 -22.30 -5.78
CA LEU A 119 4.71 -21.91 -5.03
C LEU A 119 5.00 -21.76 -3.53
N GLN A 120 5.94 -22.55 -2.99
CA GLN A 120 6.32 -22.44 -1.58
C GLN A 120 6.97 -21.08 -1.30
N THR A 121 7.87 -20.63 -2.18
CA THR A 121 8.51 -19.31 -2.04
C THR A 121 7.49 -18.19 -2.09
N LEU A 122 6.50 -18.26 -3.00
CA LEU A 122 5.40 -17.30 -3.01
C LEU A 122 4.63 -17.31 -1.67
N ARG A 123 4.27 -18.48 -1.15
CA ARG A 123 3.54 -18.59 0.13
C ARG A 123 4.31 -18.01 1.30
N ASP A 124 5.61 -18.33 1.42
CA ASP A 124 6.46 -17.79 2.48
C ASP A 124 6.54 -16.25 2.40
N MET A 125 6.58 -15.71 1.17
CA MET A 125 6.58 -14.26 0.98
C MET A 125 5.21 -13.62 1.24
N GLU A 126 4.10 -14.29 0.93
CA GLU A 126 2.75 -13.82 1.26
C GLU A 126 2.49 -13.82 2.76
N GLU A 127 3.03 -14.81 3.50
CA GLU A 127 3.00 -14.83 4.96
C GLU A 127 3.76 -13.63 5.54
N LEU A 128 4.95 -13.33 5.01
CA LEU A 128 5.70 -12.13 5.40
C LEU A 128 4.91 -10.85 5.08
N ALA A 129 4.36 -10.71 3.87
CA ALA A 129 3.57 -9.54 3.46
C ALA A 129 2.34 -9.34 4.35
N THR A 130 1.65 -10.44 4.69
CA THR A 130 0.53 -10.43 5.62
C THR A 130 0.96 -9.93 6.99
N TRP A 131 2.06 -10.47 7.53
CA TRP A 131 2.58 -10.08 8.84
C TRP A 131 2.99 -8.60 8.86
N VAL A 132 3.74 -8.13 7.87
CA VAL A 132 4.17 -6.72 7.76
C VAL A 132 2.96 -5.79 7.74
N CYS A 133 1.99 -6.05 6.86
CA CYS A 133 0.79 -5.22 6.76
C CYS A 133 -0.05 -5.27 8.03
N LEU A 134 -0.11 -6.42 8.71
CA LEU A 134 -0.80 -6.55 9.99
C LEU A 134 -0.18 -5.66 11.06
N ILE A 135 1.16 -5.60 11.17
CA ILE A 135 1.85 -4.73 12.13
C ILE A 135 1.53 -3.25 11.84
N LEU A 136 1.64 -2.82 10.58
CA LEU A 136 1.35 -1.43 10.19
C LEU A 136 -0.12 -1.06 10.49
N HIS A 137 -1.07 -1.91 10.11
CA HIS A 137 -2.49 -1.70 10.40
C HIS A 137 -2.79 -1.72 11.90
N ASN A 138 -2.17 -2.61 12.66
CA ASN A 138 -2.30 -2.65 14.12
C ASN A 138 -1.81 -1.34 14.74
N ARG A 139 -0.68 -0.81 14.28
CA ARG A 139 -0.16 0.45 14.80
C ARG A 139 -1.07 1.63 14.47
N SER A 140 -1.57 1.72 13.24
CA SER A 140 -2.56 2.73 12.84
C SER A 140 -3.85 2.65 13.67
N ARG A 141 -4.34 1.43 13.97
CA ARG A 141 -5.50 1.22 14.87
C ARG A 141 -5.20 1.61 16.31
N HIS A 142 -3.99 1.37 16.79
CA HIS A 142 -3.56 1.79 18.12
C HIS A 142 -3.57 3.31 18.23
N LEU A 143 -2.98 4.03 17.28
CA LEU A 143 -2.98 5.49 17.24
C LEU A 143 -4.40 6.07 17.17
N ALA A 144 -5.31 5.42 16.43
CA ALA A 144 -6.71 5.82 16.38
C ALA A 144 -7.41 5.75 17.74
N ARG A 145 -7.01 4.81 18.61
CA ARG A 145 -7.55 4.62 19.95
C ARG A 145 -6.90 5.53 21.00
N SER A 146 -5.59 5.79 20.88
CA SER A 146 -4.85 6.59 21.85
C SER A 146 -5.00 8.10 21.61
N ASN A 147 -5.12 8.51 20.34
CA ASN A 147 -5.17 9.90 19.92
C ASN A 147 -6.56 10.21 19.35
N SER A 148 -6.69 10.17 18.02
CA SER A 148 -7.96 10.25 17.30
C SER A 148 -7.90 9.45 16.00
N TRP A 149 -9.05 8.97 15.53
CA TRP A 149 -9.14 8.30 14.24
C TRP A 149 -9.03 9.30 13.07
N CYS A 150 -8.88 8.76 11.85
CA CYS A 150 -8.85 9.51 10.60
C CYS A 150 -10.12 10.38 10.45
N PRO A 151 -9.99 11.72 10.36
CA PRO A 151 -11.15 12.61 10.29
C PRO A 151 -12.09 12.36 9.11
N ALA A 152 -11.61 11.75 8.02
CA ALA A 152 -12.45 11.33 6.89
C ALA A 152 -13.61 10.40 7.30
N LEU A 153 -13.48 9.66 8.41
CA LEU A 153 -14.56 8.84 8.95
C LEU A 153 -15.73 9.68 9.49
N ASP A 154 -15.45 10.85 10.06
CA ASP A 154 -16.48 11.74 10.54
C ASP A 154 -17.20 12.43 9.37
N GLU A 155 -16.46 12.83 8.32
CA GLU A 155 -17.06 13.36 7.09
C GLU A 155 -17.96 12.34 6.38
N ALA A 156 -17.48 11.10 6.23
CA ALA A 156 -18.27 10.01 5.64
C ALA A 156 -19.56 9.77 6.44
N GLY A 157 -19.48 9.84 7.77
CA GLY A 157 -20.64 9.76 8.66
C GLY A 157 -21.61 10.92 8.45
N ALA A 158 -21.10 12.15 8.39
CA ALA A 158 -21.92 13.35 8.21
C ALA A 158 -22.70 13.32 6.88
N GLN A 159 -22.06 12.90 5.78
CA GLN A 159 -22.70 12.74 4.47
C GLN A 159 -23.82 11.71 4.49
N LEU A 160 -23.65 10.60 5.22
CA LEU A 160 -24.71 9.60 5.41
C LEU A 160 -25.89 10.15 6.23
N MET A 161 -25.61 10.97 7.25
CA MET A 161 -26.61 11.57 8.14
C MET A 161 -27.46 12.64 7.44
N GLN A 162 -26.89 13.40 6.50
CA GLN A 162 -27.65 14.33 5.64
C GLN A 162 -28.73 13.59 4.82
N LYS A 163 -28.47 12.33 4.43
CA LYS A 163 -29.41 11.50 3.68
C LYS A 163 -30.44 10.77 4.55
N LYS A 164 -30.15 10.54 5.83
CA LYS A 164 -31.02 9.82 6.78
C LYS A 164 -30.90 10.44 8.18
N GLN A 165 -31.75 11.43 8.49
CA GLN A 165 -31.77 12.12 9.78
C GLN A 165 -32.36 11.23 10.90
N SER A 166 -31.55 10.34 11.50
CA SER A 166 -31.99 9.53 12.65
C SER A 166 -30.90 9.36 13.70
N LEU A 167 -31.23 9.66 14.96
CA LEU A 167 -30.36 9.43 16.13
C LEU A 167 -29.92 7.96 16.27
N ALA A 168 -30.75 7.01 15.84
CA ALA A 168 -30.39 5.59 15.83
C ALA A 168 -29.25 5.31 14.85
N TRP A 169 -29.20 6.04 13.74
CA TRP A 169 -28.16 5.93 12.72
C TRP A 169 -26.82 6.49 13.22
N SER A 170 -26.85 7.63 13.92
CA SER A 170 -25.66 8.18 14.58
C SER A 170 -25.04 7.21 15.59
N ARG A 171 -25.87 6.53 16.39
CA ARG A 171 -25.39 5.52 17.36
C ARG A 171 -24.78 4.30 16.65
N ARG A 172 -25.39 3.81 15.58
CA ARG A 172 -24.86 2.69 14.78
C ARG A 172 -23.55 3.04 14.09
N TRP A 173 -23.44 4.24 13.53
CA TRP A 173 -22.21 4.75 12.92
C TRP A 173 -21.06 4.81 13.92
N LYS A 174 -21.28 5.43 15.09
CA LYS A 174 -20.27 5.49 16.16
C LYS A 174 -19.82 4.11 16.63
N LYS A 175 -20.76 3.16 16.78
CA LYS A 175 -20.43 1.78 17.14
C LYS A 175 -19.61 1.09 16.04
N ALA A 176 -19.94 1.31 14.77
CA ALA A 176 -19.17 0.75 13.65
C ALA A 176 -17.73 1.26 13.65
N ILE A 177 -17.53 2.58 13.78
CA ILE A 177 -16.20 3.21 13.85
C ILE A 177 -15.33 2.57 14.93
N GLN A 178 -15.85 2.35 16.15
CA GLN A 178 -15.05 1.81 17.27
C GLN A 178 -14.32 0.50 16.94
N HIS A 179 -14.84 -0.31 16.02
CA HIS A 179 -14.25 -1.60 15.65
C HIS A 179 -13.28 -1.54 14.47
N VAL A 180 -13.40 -0.51 13.61
CA VAL A 180 -12.68 -0.43 12.33
C VAL A 180 -11.89 0.87 12.16
N ALA A 181 -11.89 1.74 13.18
CA ALA A 181 -11.18 3.01 13.18
C ALA A 181 -9.68 2.80 12.97
N VAL A 182 -9.13 3.62 12.09
CA VAL A 182 -7.71 3.72 11.76
C VAL A 182 -7.29 5.18 11.84
N ARG A 183 -6.01 5.44 12.10
CA ARG A 183 -5.45 6.79 12.13
C ARG A 183 -5.19 7.33 10.73
N HIS A 184 -4.79 6.43 9.84
CA HIS A 184 -4.35 6.73 8.47
C HIS A 184 -5.31 6.10 7.47
N ARG A 185 -5.66 6.84 6.42
CA ARG A 185 -6.49 6.31 5.35
C ARG A 185 -5.75 5.28 4.49
N ASN A 186 -4.49 5.52 4.20
CA ASN A 186 -3.60 4.63 3.45
C ASN A 186 -2.29 4.48 4.23
N LEU A 187 -1.66 3.32 4.15
CA LEU A 187 -0.37 3.03 4.77
C LEU A 187 0.62 2.48 3.77
N THR A 188 0.26 1.42 3.06
CA THR A 188 1.23 0.58 2.35
C THR A 188 1.31 0.88 0.88
N THR A 189 2.54 0.88 0.38
CA THR A 189 2.86 1.00 -1.03
C THR A 189 3.80 -0.12 -1.42
N MET A 190 3.57 -0.77 -2.56
CA MET A 190 4.52 -1.71 -3.14
C MET A 190 4.72 -1.40 -4.61
N SER A 191 5.94 -1.59 -5.11
CA SER A 191 6.16 -1.61 -6.55
C SER A 191 6.14 -3.04 -7.10
N PRO A 192 5.48 -3.27 -8.24
CA PRO A 192 5.66 -4.52 -9.00
C PRO A 192 7.13 -4.80 -9.36
N TRP A 193 8.00 -3.80 -9.35
CA TRP A 193 9.42 -3.96 -9.64
C TRP A 193 10.24 -4.42 -8.43
N ASP A 194 9.73 -4.28 -7.19
CA ASP A 194 10.44 -4.71 -5.98
C ASP A 194 10.48 -6.24 -5.85
N VAL A 195 9.77 -6.98 -6.72
CA VAL A 195 9.89 -8.45 -6.84
C VAL A 195 11.22 -8.89 -7.43
N PHE A 196 11.93 -8.00 -8.14
CA PHE A 196 13.24 -8.32 -8.73
C PHE A 196 14.34 -7.92 -7.75
N PRO A 197 15.38 -8.76 -7.57
CA PRO A 197 16.53 -8.38 -6.76
C PRO A 197 17.27 -7.19 -7.38
N ARG A 198 17.67 -6.24 -6.54
CA ARG A 198 18.40 -5.03 -6.95
C ARG A 198 19.82 -5.39 -7.39
N GLY A 199 20.37 -4.58 -8.29
CA GLY A 199 21.70 -4.81 -8.87
C GLY A 199 21.79 -5.99 -9.85
N LYS A 200 20.68 -6.71 -10.08
CA LYS A 200 20.58 -7.78 -11.09
C LYS A 200 19.63 -7.37 -12.23
N PRO A 201 19.82 -7.92 -13.45
CA PRO A 201 18.82 -7.80 -14.51
C PRO A 201 17.50 -8.42 -14.06
N ALA A 202 16.38 -7.81 -14.47
CA ALA A 202 15.04 -8.28 -14.15
C ALA A 202 14.78 -9.67 -14.76
N ASP A 203 14.92 -10.73 -13.97
CA ASP A 203 14.63 -12.09 -14.41
C ASP A 203 13.14 -12.40 -14.21
N LEU A 204 12.43 -12.73 -15.30
CA LEU A 204 10.99 -12.98 -15.28
C LEU A 204 10.56 -14.14 -14.38
N ARG A 205 11.49 -15.01 -13.94
CA ARG A 205 11.21 -16.02 -12.90
C ARG A 205 10.68 -15.38 -11.61
N TYR A 206 11.17 -14.19 -11.26
CA TYR A 206 10.70 -13.40 -10.10
C TYR A 206 9.31 -12.79 -10.29
N ALA A 207 8.77 -12.75 -11.52
CA ALA A 207 7.42 -12.25 -11.75
C ALA A 207 6.33 -13.13 -11.11
N ASN A 208 6.67 -14.34 -10.63
CA ASN A 208 5.77 -15.17 -9.84
C ASN A 208 5.51 -14.61 -8.43
N LEU A 209 6.30 -13.63 -7.97
CA LEU A 209 6.10 -12.90 -6.72
C LEU A 209 5.18 -11.68 -6.88
N LEU A 210 4.74 -11.34 -8.10
CA LEU A 210 3.81 -10.23 -8.33
C LEU A 210 2.54 -10.25 -7.46
N PRO A 211 1.95 -11.42 -7.08
CA PRO A 211 0.80 -11.44 -6.19
C PRO A 211 1.01 -10.74 -4.85
N LEU A 212 2.25 -10.55 -4.38
CA LEU A 212 2.56 -9.79 -3.16
C LEU A 212 2.03 -8.35 -3.21
N THR A 213 1.94 -7.75 -4.39
CA THR A 213 1.41 -6.40 -4.57
C THR A 213 -0.06 -6.26 -4.13
N ARG A 214 -0.79 -7.37 -3.95
CA ARG A 214 -2.19 -7.36 -3.45
C ARG A 214 -2.37 -6.93 -2.01
N PHE A 215 -1.28 -6.91 -1.23
CA PHE A 215 -1.31 -6.49 0.17
C PHE A 215 -1.14 -4.96 0.33
N ALA A 216 -0.82 -4.24 -0.74
CA ALA A 216 -0.60 -2.81 -0.71
C ALA A 216 -1.90 -2.01 -0.88
N ASP A 217 -2.02 -0.89 -0.16
CA ASP A 217 -3.09 0.08 -0.34
C ASP A 217 -2.97 0.87 -1.66
N SER A 218 -1.75 0.93 -2.19
CA SER A 218 -1.36 1.71 -3.36
C SER A 218 -0.17 1.07 -4.09
N LEU A 219 0.00 1.38 -5.37
CA LEU A 219 1.11 0.88 -6.18
C LEU A 219 2.07 2.00 -6.59
N ALA A 220 3.36 1.73 -6.47
CA ALA A 220 4.43 2.59 -6.96
C ALA A 220 5.07 2.05 -8.25
N PHE A 221 5.64 2.97 -9.03
CA PHE A 221 6.27 2.68 -10.32
C PHE A 221 7.80 2.76 -10.27
N GLN A 222 8.36 2.89 -9.07
CA GLN A 222 9.81 2.91 -8.89
C GLN A 222 10.45 1.63 -9.41
N ARG A 223 11.46 1.77 -10.27
CA ARG A 223 12.16 0.64 -10.90
C ARG A 223 13.66 0.81 -10.75
N ASP A 224 14.27 -0.09 -10.00
CA ASP A 224 15.72 -0.11 -9.74
C ASP A 224 16.43 -1.30 -10.41
N THR A 225 15.76 -1.97 -11.36
CA THR A 225 16.30 -3.12 -12.10
C THR A 225 16.36 -2.86 -13.61
N SER A 226 17.38 -3.41 -14.27
CA SER A 226 17.55 -3.31 -15.72
C SER A 226 16.62 -4.27 -16.45
N ILE A 227 16.00 -3.76 -17.52
CA ILE A 227 15.19 -4.54 -18.47
C ILE A 227 15.80 -4.54 -19.88
N ALA A 228 17.08 -4.21 -20.02
CA ALA A 228 17.73 -4.07 -21.33
C ALA A 228 17.68 -5.37 -22.16
N HIS A 229 17.58 -6.52 -21.50
CA HIS A 229 17.44 -7.84 -22.12
C HIS A 229 16.00 -8.23 -22.43
N TRP A 230 15.00 -7.45 -22.00
CA TRP A 230 13.59 -7.72 -22.28
C TRP A 230 13.24 -7.30 -23.71
N ASN A 231 12.47 -8.15 -24.38
CA ASN A 231 11.76 -7.75 -25.60
C ASN A 231 10.37 -7.18 -25.26
N VAL A 232 9.67 -6.68 -26.29
CA VAL A 232 8.32 -6.11 -26.14
C VAL A 232 7.32 -7.11 -25.54
N ASN A 233 7.45 -8.41 -25.84
CA ASN A 233 6.57 -9.43 -25.30
C ASN A 233 6.81 -9.67 -23.80
N ASN A 234 8.06 -9.64 -23.35
CA ASN A 234 8.39 -9.74 -21.93
C ASN A 234 7.79 -8.56 -21.15
N PHE A 235 7.97 -7.35 -21.67
CA PHE A 235 7.43 -6.14 -21.08
C PHE A 235 5.90 -6.17 -21.02
N LYS A 236 5.24 -6.52 -22.14
CA LYS A 236 3.78 -6.64 -22.21
C LYS A 236 3.25 -7.68 -21.23
N SER A 237 3.85 -8.87 -21.21
CA SER A 237 3.43 -9.96 -20.32
C SER A 237 3.55 -9.58 -18.85
N PHE A 238 4.62 -8.87 -18.47
CA PHE A 238 4.79 -8.36 -17.10
C PHE A 238 3.64 -7.41 -16.71
N TYR A 239 3.36 -6.39 -17.52
CA TYR A 239 2.29 -5.43 -17.22
C TYR A 239 0.88 -6.03 -17.32
N GLU A 240 0.65 -7.01 -18.21
CA GLU A 240 -0.62 -7.76 -18.25
C GLU A 240 -0.88 -8.52 -16.94
N ARG A 241 0.16 -9.12 -16.34
CA ARG A 241 0.08 -9.77 -15.01
C ARG A 241 -0.20 -8.76 -13.90
N VAL A 242 0.52 -7.64 -13.89
CA VAL A 242 0.28 -6.55 -12.91
C VAL A 242 -1.16 -6.07 -13.01
N ALA A 243 -1.64 -5.75 -14.22
CA ALA A 243 -3.01 -5.29 -14.43
C ALA A 243 -4.06 -6.32 -14.01
N ALA A 244 -3.80 -7.62 -14.24
CA ALA A 244 -4.70 -8.68 -13.78
C ALA A 244 -4.81 -8.73 -12.25
N ILE A 245 -3.68 -8.62 -11.52
CA ILE A 245 -3.66 -8.60 -10.05
C ILE A 245 -4.40 -7.37 -9.53
N VAL A 246 -4.11 -6.20 -10.10
CA VAL A 246 -4.80 -4.95 -9.78
C VAL A 246 -6.31 -5.13 -9.95
N ARG A 247 -6.80 -5.58 -11.10
CA ARG A 247 -8.23 -5.80 -11.33
C ARG A 247 -8.88 -6.78 -10.34
N CYS A 248 -8.19 -7.87 -9.98
CA CYS A 248 -8.68 -8.81 -8.99
C CYS A 248 -8.89 -8.16 -7.61
N ASN A 249 -8.00 -7.25 -7.20
CA ASN A 249 -8.14 -6.52 -5.93
C ASN A 249 -9.35 -5.57 -5.93
N HIS A 250 -9.67 -4.97 -7.08
CA HIS A 250 -10.87 -4.14 -7.24
C HIS A 250 -12.17 -4.97 -7.27
N GLY A 251 -12.12 -6.17 -7.86
CA GLY A 251 -13.27 -7.06 -8.00
C GLY A 251 -13.65 -7.84 -6.73
N ALA A 252 -12.76 -7.95 -5.76
CA ALA A 252 -13.02 -8.66 -4.49
C ALA A 252 -14.14 -8.01 -3.64
N GLY A 253 -14.51 -6.74 -3.92
CA GLY A 253 -15.68 -6.08 -3.34
C GLY A 253 -17.03 -6.47 -3.97
N LEU A 254 -17.04 -7.24 -5.07
CA LEU A 254 -18.24 -7.56 -5.87
C LEU A 254 -18.58 -9.06 -5.91
N ILE A 255 -17.89 -9.92 -5.15
CA ILE A 255 -18.39 -11.29 -4.93
C ILE A 255 -19.46 -11.21 -3.84
N ALA A 256 -20.71 -11.18 -4.31
CA ALA A 256 -21.89 -11.40 -3.51
C ALA A 256 -21.67 -12.61 -2.57
N LYS A 257 -21.71 -12.37 -1.25
CA LYS A 257 -22.11 -13.42 -0.32
C LYS A 257 -23.58 -13.69 -0.61
N GLN A 258 -23.85 -14.72 -1.42
CA GLN A 258 -25.08 -15.49 -1.21
C GLN A 258 -24.97 -16.09 0.19
N VAL A 259 -25.84 -15.64 1.08
CA VAL A 259 -26.28 -16.42 2.24
C VAL A 259 -27.68 -16.89 1.92
#